data_AF-A0A0F9RYX6-F1
#
_entry.id   AF-A0A0F9RYX6-F1
#
_cell.length_a   1.000
_cell.length_b   1.000
_cell.length_c   1.000
_cell.angle_alpha   90.00
_cell.angle_beta   90.00
_cell.angle_gamma   90.00
#
_symmetry.space_group_name_H-M   'P 1'
#
loop_
_entity.id
_entity.type
_entity.pdbx_description
1 polymer ?
#
loop_
_entity_poly.entity_id
_entity_poly.type
_entity_poly.pdbx_seq_one_letter_code
_entity_poly.pdbx_strand_id
1 'polypeptide(L)'
;MARGLIGITAKGEALLERGNQAFLRENKPFPRGLNLDRWNTLKTLQKFGPMTVFDLRDRTARFTTTGRDKAGVAIRSFRRSGVIADK
;
A
#
# COMPACT_ATOMS: atom_id res chain seq x y z
N MET A 1 -13.67 20.80 -6.05
CA MET A 1 -12.49 19.96 -6.40
C MET A 1 -12.57 18.70 -5.55
N ALA A 2 -13.04 17.58 -6.11
CA ALA A 2 -13.09 16.31 -5.38
C ALA A 2 -11.65 15.93 -5.01
N ARG A 3 -11.39 15.72 -3.72
CA ARG A 3 -10.06 15.32 -3.23
C ARG A 3 -9.74 13.95 -3.83
N GLY A 4 -8.77 13.92 -4.75
CA GLY A 4 -8.37 12.73 -5.52
C GLY A 4 -8.19 11.52 -4.62
N LEU A 5 -9.08 10.54 -4.80
CA LEU A 5 -9.00 9.27 -4.12
C LEU A 5 -7.93 8.46 -4.83
N ILE A 6 -6.99 7.91 -4.07
CA ILE A 6 -5.99 6.99 -4.60
C ILE A 6 -6.48 5.56 -4.38
N GLY A 7 -6.40 4.76 -5.43
CA GLY A 7 -6.73 3.34 -5.40
C GLY A 7 -5.62 2.49 -5.99
N ILE A 8 -5.75 1.18 -5.80
CA ILE A 8 -4.83 0.19 -6.36
C ILE A 8 -5.09 0.10 -7.87
N THR A 9 -4.03 0.05 -8.67
CA THR A 9 -4.10 -0.20 -10.11
C THR A 9 -4.04 -1.69 -10.41
N ALA A 10 -4.33 -2.12 -11.64
CA ALA A 10 -4.13 -3.52 -12.04
C ALA A 10 -2.69 -4.03 -11.75
N LYS A 11 -1.69 -3.15 -11.88
CA LYS A 11 -0.30 -3.47 -11.51
C LYS A 11 -0.14 -3.72 -10.00
N GLY A 12 -0.81 -2.91 -9.18
CA GLY A 12 -0.81 -3.09 -7.73
C GLY A 12 -1.58 -4.33 -7.26
N GLU A 13 -2.66 -4.68 -7.93
CA GLU A 13 -3.41 -5.93 -7.68
C GLU A 13 -2.56 -7.16 -8.00
N ALA A 14 -1.91 -7.19 -9.17
CA ALA A 14 -1.00 -8.28 -9.54
C ALA A 14 0.21 -8.41 -8.59
N LEU A 15 0.62 -7.30 -7.97
CA LEU A 15 1.68 -7.28 -6.97
C LEU A 15 1.19 -7.75 -5.59
N LEU A 16 -0.05 -7.43 -5.22
CA LEU A 16 -0.72 -7.97 -4.03
C LEU A 16 -0.94 -9.48 -4.13
N GLU A 17 -1.40 -9.97 -5.27
CA GLU A 17 -1.60 -11.41 -5.51
C GLU A 17 -0.28 -12.18 -5.40
N ARG A 18 0.76 -11.71 -6.09
CA ARG A 18 2.11 -12.28 -5.96
C ARG A 18 2.63 -12.22 -4.52
N GLY A 19 2.39 -11.10 -3.85
CA GLY A 19 2.76 -10.92 -2.45
C GLY A 19 2.06 -11.91 -1.53
N ASN A 20 0.75 -12.08 -1.68
CA ASN A 20 -0.05 -13.02 -0.88
C ASN A 20 0.39 -14.47 -1.13
N GLN A 21 0.65 -14.85 -2.38
CA GLN A 21 1.15 -16.20 -2.69
C GLN A 21 2.54 -16.46 -2.09
N ALA A 22 3.44 -15.48 -2.14
CA ALA A 22 4.77 -15.58 -1.53
C ALA A 22 4.69 -15.62 0.00
N PHE A 23 3.83 -14.81 0.63
CA PHE A 23 3.57 -14.82 2.06
C PHE A 23 3.12 -16.21 2.54
N LEU A 24 2.12 -16.79 1.86
CA LEU A 24 1.57 -18.10 2.20
C LEU A 24 2.62 -19.22 2.06
N ARG A 25 3.55 -19.10 1.10
CA ARG A 25 4.61 -20.09 0.87
C ARG A 25 5.81 -19.93 1.79
N GLU A 26 6.22 -18.70 2.09
CA GLU A 26 7.43 -18.42 2.87
C GLU A 26 7.17 -18.35 4.39
N ASN A 27 5.91 -18.35 4.82
CA ASN A 27 5.49 -18.16 6.22
C ASN A 27 6.14 -16.94 6.89
N LYS A 28 6.35 -15.87 6.11
CA LYS A 28 6.96 -14.61 6.55
C LYS A 28 5.91 -13.51 6.62
N PRO A 29 6.05 -12.53 7.53
CA PRO A 29 5.06 -11.46 7.73
C PRO A 29 4.82 -10.55 6.50
N PHE A 30 5.71 -10.54 5.51
CA PHE A 30 5.55 -9.80 4.26
C PHE A 30 6.40 -10.41 3.11
N PRO A 31 6.06 -10.14 1.84
CA PRO A 31 6.72 -10.73 0.68
C PRO A 31 8.14 -10.18 0.49
N ARG A 32 9.07 -11.01 -0.02
CA ARG A 32 10.39 -10.55 -0.44
C ARG A 32 10.28 -9.42 -1.49
N GLY A 33 11.05 -8.35 -1.31
CA GLY A 33 11.06 -7.19 -2.21
C GLY A 33 10.06 -6.07 -1.84
N LEU A 34 9.18 -6.30 -0.86
CA LEU A 34 8.33 -5.27 -0.27
C LEU A 34 8.75 -5.05 1.17
N ASN A 35 8.96 -3.79 1.55
CA ASN A 35 9.11 -3.46 2.97
C ASN A 35 7.73 -3.45 3.66
N LEU A 36 7.75 -3.54 4.99
CA LEU A 36 6.54 -3.58 5.80
C LEU A 36 5.60 -2.39 5.50
N ASP A 37 6.14 -1.18 5.37
CA ASP A 37 5.34 0.03 5.12
C ASP A 37 4.62 -0.02 3.76
N ARG A 38 5.30 -0.48 2.71
CA ARG A 38 4.72 -0.70 1.37
C ARG A 38 3.65 -1.78 1.42
N TRP A 39 3.91 -2.88 2.11
CA TRP A 39 2.92 -3.94 2.27
C TRP A 39 1.65 -3.44 2.97
N ASN A 40 1.82 -2.75 4.10
CA ASN A 40 0.70 -2.19 4.88
C ASN A 40 -0.08 -1.14 4.10
N THR A 41 0.59 -0.32 3.28
CA THR A 41 -0.08 0.66 2.40
C THR A 41 -1.03 -0.04 1.43
N LEU A 42 -0.57 -1.12 0.77
CA LEU A 42 -1.40 -1.87 -0.18
C LEU A 42 -2.51 -2.63 0.52
N LYS A 43 -2.24 -3.28 1.65
CA LYS A 43 -3.27 -3.97 2.44
C LYS A 43 -4.34 -3.00 2.95
N THR A 44 -3.95 -1.77 3.31
CA THR A 44 -4.90 -0.74 3.75
C THR A 44 -5.84 -0.35 2.61
N LEU A 45 -5.32 -0.09 1.41
CA LEU A 45 -6.15 0.18 0.24
C LEU A 45 -7.01 -1.03 -0.17
N GLN A 46 -6.47 -2.24 -0.07
CA GLN A 46 -7.22 -3.47 -0.37
C GLN A 46 -8.40 -3.65 0.60
N LYS A 47 -8.19 -3.35 1.89
CA LYS A 47 -9.18 -3.55 2.94
C LYS A 47 -10.27 -2.48 2.96
N PHE A 48 -9.91 -1.23 2.71
CA PHE A 48 -10.81 -0.07 2.89
C PHE A 48 -11.23 0.60 1.58
N GLY A 49 -10.66 0.18 0.45
CA GLY A 49 -10.93 0.76 -0.86
C GLY A 49 -10.18 2.08 -1.13
N PRO A 50 -10.49 2.73 -2.27
CA PRO A 50 -9.89 4.01 -2.64
C PRO A 50 -10.18 5.09 -1.59
N MET A 51 -9.16 5.85 -1.22
CA MET A 51 -9.25 6.88 -0.18
C MET A 51 -8.29 8.03 -0.44
N THR A 52 -8.39 9.12 0.32
CA THR A 52 -7.44 10.22 0.15
C THR A 52 -6.03 9.82 0.58
N VAL A 53 -5.00 10.49 0.05
CA VAL A 53 -3.61 10.29 0.49
C VAL A 53 -3.45 10.51 2.00
N PHE A 54 -4.21 11.45 2.56
CA PHE A 54 -4.19 11.74 4.00
C PHE A 54 -4.72 10.56 4.81
N ASP A 55 -5.89 10.04 4.45
CA ASP A 55 -6.50 8.89 5.13
C ASP A 55 -5.64 7.64 4.99
N LEU A 56 -5.07 7.41 3.80
CA LEU A 56 -4.17 6.29 3.59
C LEU A 56 -2.93 6.40 4.46
N ARG A 57 -2.34 7.58 4.55
CA ARG A 57 -1.16 7.82 5.39
C ARG A 57 -1.48 7.61 6.86
N ASP A 58 -2.59 8.16 7.37
CA ASP A 58 -2.98 8.01 8.79
C ASP A 58 -3.27 6.55 9.13
N ARG A 59 -4.05 5.85 8.29
CA ARG A 59 -4.38 4.44 8.49
C ARG A 59 -3.16 3.55 8.40
N THR A 60 -2.31 3.74 7.39
CA THR A 60 -1.07 2.96 7.24
C THR A 60 -0.16 3.17 8.45
N ALA A 61 -0.04 4.42 8.94
CA ALA A 61 0.77 4.74 10.11
C ALA A 61 0.33 3.99 11.38
N ARG A 62 -0.95 3.63 11.52
CA ARG A 62 -1.44 2.81 12.65
C ARG A 62 -0.98 1.35 12.58
N PHE A 63 -0.62 0.86 11.39
CA PHE A 63 -0.15 -0.50 11.18
C PHE A 63 1.38 -0.60 11.07
N THR A 64 2.09 0.54 11.10
CA THR A 64 3.55 0.61 11.01
C THR A 64 4.13 1.19 12.30
N THR A 65 5.22 0.61 12.82
CA THR A 65 5.94 1.16 13.98
C THR A 65 6.74 2.43 13.66
N THR A 66 6.81 2.81 12.37
CA THR A 66 7.75 3.81 11.84
C THR A 66 7.11 5.19 11.58
N GLY A 67 5.81 5.33 11.87
CA GLY A 67 5.10 6.61 11.85
C GLY A 67 4.64 7.10 10.46
N ARG A 68 4.01 8.29 10.42
CA ARG A 68 3.38 8.85 9.20
C ARG A 68 4.37 9.15 8.06
N ASP A 69 5.64 9.40 8.37
CA ASP A 69 6.63 9.80 7.37
C ASP A 69 7.02 8.63 6.45
N LYS A 70 7.20 7.43 7.01
CA LYS A 70 7.49 6.23 6.21
C LYS A 70 6.30 5.79 5.39
N ALA A 71 5.08 5.89 5.92
CA ALA A 71 3.86 5.72 5.14
C ALA A 71 3.81 6.70 3.95
N GLY A 72 4.17 7.98 4.16
CA GLY A 72 4.27 8.96 3.08
C GLY A 72 5.32 8.61 2.01
N VAL A 73 6.47 8.04 2.40
CA VAL A 73 7.48 7.54 1.46
C VAL A 73 6.97 6.34 0.66
N ALA A 74 6.29 5.38 1.30
CA ALA A 74 5.70 4.23 0.62
C ALA A 74 4.65 4.64 -0.42
N ILE A 75 3.74 5.54 -0.06
CA ILE A 75 2.71 6.07 -0.96
C ILE A 75 3.35 6.76 -2.17
N ARG A 76 4.33 7.66 -1.96
CA ARG A 76 5.04 8.33 -3.06
C ARG A 76 5.75 7.34 -3.98
N SER A 77 6.42 6.35 -3.40
CA SER A 77 7.12 5.31 -4.16
C SER A 77 6.16 4.50 -5.04
N PHE A 78 4.99 4.13 -4.52
CA PHE A 78 4.01 3.38 -5.30
C PHE A 78 3.34 4.21 -6.38
N ARG A 79 3.04 5.48 -6.11
CA ARG A 79 2.51 6.39 -7.12
C ARG A 79 3.49 6.56 -8.28
N ARG A 80 4.78 6.75 -7.99
CA ARG A 80 5.84 6.80 -9.02
C ARG A 80 5.95 5.51 -9.83
N SER A 81 5.66 4.37 -9.21
CA SER A 81 5.77 3.05 -9.84
C SER A 81 4.48 2.63 -10.58
N GLY A 82 3.43 3.44 -10.54
CA GLY A 82 2.11 3.15 -11.12
C GLY A 82 1.35 2.04 -10.40
N VAL A 83 1.72 1.72 -9.15
CA VAL A 83 1.07 0.67 -8.33
C VAL A 83 -0.22 1.19 -7.70
N ILE A 84 -0.24 2.47 -7.38
CA ILE A 84 -1.44 3.21 -6.97
C ILE A 84 -1.58 4.43 -7.89
N ALA A 85 -2.81 4.85 -8.14
CA ALA A 85 -3.11 6.02 -8.94
C ALA A 85 -4.38 6.68 -8.42
N ASP A 86 -4.59 7.93 -8.83
CA ASP A 86 -5.87 8.60 -8.64
C ASP A 86 -6.98 7.81 -9.37
N LYS A 87 -8.16 7.74 -8.76
CA LYS A 87 -9.36 7.04 -9.24
C LYS A 87 -10.48 8.01 -9.50
#